data_AF-A0A8I0K946-F1
#
_entry.id   AF-A0A8I0K946-F1
#
_cell.length_a   1.000
_cell.length_b   1.000
_cell.length_c   1.000
_cell.angle_alpha   90.00
_cell.angle_beta   90.00
_cell.angle_gamma   90.00
#
_symmetry.space_group_name_H-M   'P 1'
#
loop_
_entity.id
_entity.type
_entity.pdbx_description
1 polymer ?
#
loop_
_entity_poly.entity_id
_entity_poly.type
_entity_poly.pdbx_seq_one_letter_code
_entity_poly.pdbx_strand_id
1 'polypeptide(L)'
;NAVENSVDGMFIFGNVLITHTGMDFLADDGGLSAILGVVTVKFETEQLRAILAAKIMISDLSPERKTTMIDAVKELPAEGLKHLTMKIVDAGWDNMDSLMSLIQSALPY
;
A
#
# COMPACT_ATOMS: atom_id res chain seq x y z
N ASN A 1 -23.23 -22.53 -36.31
CA ASN A 1 -21.95 -23.27 -36.33
C ASN A 1 -20.95 -22.49 -37.14
N ALA A 2 -20.26 -21.53 -36.52
CA ALA A 2 -19.13 -20.85 -37.14
C ALA A 2 -17.87 -21.63 -36.76
N VAL A 3 -17.15 -22.12 -37.77
CA VAL A 3 -15.79 -22.65 -37.60
C VAL A 3 -14.88 -21.47 -37.90
N GLU A 4 -14.12 -21.02 -36.91
CA GLU A 4 -13.15 -19.93 -37.09
C GLU A 4 -11.75 -20.54 -37.28
N ASN A 5 -11.01 -20.06 -38.30
CA ASN A 5 -9.63 -20.48 -38.52
C ASN A 5 -8.73 -19.73 -37.54
N SER A 6 -8.00 -20.47 -36.70
CA SER A 6 -7.00 -19.90 -35.81
C SER A 6 -5.77 -19.43 -36.57
N VAL A 7 -5.00 -18.51 -35.98
CA VAL A 7 -3.80 -17.88 -36.56
C VAL A 7 -2.67 -18.89 -36.81
N ASP A 8 -2.71 -20.03 -36.12
CA ASP A 8 -1.80 -21.17 -36.26
C ASP A 8 -2.32 -22.27 -37.23
N GLY A 9 -3.46 -22.04 -37.88
CA GLY A 9 -4.05 -22.98 -38.85
C GLY A 9 -4.83 -24.13 -38.21
N MET A 10 -5.04 -24.14 -36.90
CA MET A 10 -5.92 -25.11 -36.23
C MET A 10 -7.39 -24.71 -36.30
N PHE A 11 -8.28 -25.71 -36.40
CA PHE A 11 -9.72 -25.51 -36.30
C PHE A 11 -10.15 -25.47 -34.84
N ILE A 12 -10.76 -24.38 -34.41
CA ILE A 12 -11.31 -24.25 -33.07
C ILE A 12 -12.83 -24.44 -33.14
N PHE A 13 -13.34 -25.35 -32.32
CA PHE A 13 -14.77 -25.59 -32.17
C PHE A 13 -15.29 -24.86 -30.93
N GLY A 14 -15.96 -23.72 -31.12
CA GLY A 14 -16.54 -22.91 -30.05
C GLY A 14 -16.07 -21.44 -30.10
N ASN A 15 -16.60 -20.60 -29.21
CA ASN A 15 -16.14 -19.22 -29.08
C ASN A 15 -14.87 -19.19 -28.23
N VAL A 16 -13.79 -18.62 -28.77
CA VAL A 16 -12.60 -18.26 -28.00
C VAL A 16 -12.79 -16.85 -27.48
N LEU A 17 -12.90 -16.71 -26.16
CA LEU A 17 -12.88 -15.39 -25.52
C LEU A 17 -11.57 -15.23 -24.78
N ILE A 18 -10.93 -14.08 -25.01
CA ILE A 18 -9.77 -13.66 -24.24
C ILE A 18 -10.17 -13.48 -22.77
N THR A 19 -9.30 -13.92 -21.85
CA THR A 19 -9.54 -13.80 -20.41
C THR A 19 -9.31 -12.36 -19.96
N HIS A 20 -9.87 -11.98 -18.81
CA HIS A 20 -9.54 -10.70 -18.17
C HIS A 20 -8.01 -10.53 -18.00
N THR A 21 -7.30 -11.60 -17.62
CA THR A 21 -5.83 -11.59 -17.52
C THR A 21 -5.16 -11.40 -18.88
N GLY A 22 -5.67 -12.03 -19.93
CA GLY A 22 -5.17 -11.83 -21.30
C GLY A 22 -5.41 -10.40 -21.81
N MET A 23 -6.54 -9.80 -21.46
CA MET A 23 -6.83 -8.39 -21.76
C MET A 23 -5.91 -7.44 -20.99
N ASP A 24 -5.67 -7.69 -19.70
CA ASP A 24 -4.75 -6.89 -18.89
C ASP A 24 -3.30 -6.97 -19.40
N PHE A 25 -2.88 -8.13 -19.94
CA PHE A 25 -1.55 -8.30 -20.54
C PHE A 25 -1.39 -7.49 -21.84
N LEU A 26 -2.47 -7.36 -22.63
CA LEU A 26 -2.45 -6.61 -23.88
C LEU A 26 -2.62 -5.10 -23.69
N ALA A 27 -2.99 -4.65 -22.50
CA ALA A 27 -3.16 -3.23 -22.21
C ALA A 27 -1.79 -2.58 -21.95
N ASP A 28 -1.48 -1.51 -22.69
CA ASP A 28 -0.21 -0.76 -22.56
C ASP A 28 -0.04 -0.07 -21.19
N ASP A 29 -1.05 -0.12 -20.33
CA ASP A 29 -1.08 0.43 -18.97
C ASP A 29 -1.11 -0.66 -17.86
N GLY A 30 -0.99 -1.95 -18.22
CA GLY A 30 -1.06 -3.07 -17.27
C GLY A 30 -2.49 -3.46 -16.85
N GLY A 31 -3.52 -2.83 -17.43
CA GLY A 31 -4.91 -3.22 -17.31
C GLY A 31 -5.55 -2.98 -15.93
N LEU A 32 -6.75 -3.55 -15.74
CA LEU A 32 -7.56 -3.40 -14.52
C LEU A 32 -6.83 -3.94 -13.28
N SER A 33 -5.96 -4.95 -13.44
CA SER A 33 -5.10 -5.46 -12.37
C SER A 33 -4.11 -4.42 -11.84
N ALA A 34 -3.50 -3.59 -12.69
CA ALA A 34 -2.61 -2.50 -12.27
C ALA A 34 -3.38 -1.37 -11.58
N ILE A 35 -4.59 -1.06 -12.07
CA ILE A 35 -5.45 0.00 -11.52
C ILE A 35 -6.06 -0.40 -10.17
N LEU A 36 -6.42 -1.68 -9.99
CA LEU A 36 -7.07 -2.19 -8.77
C LEU A 36 -6.10 -2.89 -7.81
N GLY A 37 -4.82 -2.99 -8.15
CA GLY A 37 -3.74 -3.60 -7.36
C GLY A 37 -3.33 -2.80 -6.12
N VAL A 38 -4.25 -2.06 -5.50
CA VAL A 38 -3.99 -1.39 -4.23
C VAL A 38 -3.84 -2.41 -3.11
N VAL A 39 -2.61 -2.62 -2.66
CA VAL A 39 -2.33 -3.38 -1.44
C VAL A 39 -2.85 -2.57 -0.26
N THR A 40 -4.05 -2.90 0.22
CA THR A 40 -4.61 -2.26 1.41
C THR A 40 -3.91 -2.83 2.64
N VAL A 41 -2.90 -2.10 3.15
CA VAL A 41 -2.29 -2.41 4.44
C VAL A 41 -3.22 -1.95 5.55
N LYS A 42 -3.92 -2.89 6.19
CA LYS A 42 -4.75 -2.62 7.37
C LYS A 42 -3.89 -2.68 8.61
N PHE A 43 -3.76 -1.55 9.29
CA PHE A 43 -3.16 -1.51 10.61
C PHE A 43 -4.24 -1.67 11.68
N GLU A 44 -4.10 -2.67 12.54
CA GLU A 44 -4.91 -2.74 13.75
C GLU A 44 -4.50 -1.62 14.71
N THR A 45 -5.48 -0.97 15.34
CA THR A 45 -5.29 0.15 16.27
C THR A 45 -4.24 -0.15 17.33
N GLU A 46 -4.28 -1.33 17.93
CA GLU A 46 -3.33 -1.73 18.98
C GLU A 46 -1.91 -1.93 18.45
N GLN A 47 -1.77 -2.41 17.21
CA GLN A 47 -0.45 -2.52 16.57
C GLN A 47 0.16 -1.13 16.32
N LEU A 48 -0.65 -0.16 15.89
CA LEU A 48 -0.19 1.23 15.74
C LEU A 48 0.28 1.84 17.07
N ARG A 49 -0.47 1.61 18.16
CA ARG A 49 -0.04 2.05 19.50
C ARG A 49 1.29 1.45 19.90
N ALA A 50 1.47 0.15 19.65
CA ALA A 50 2.71 -0.56 19.96
C ALA A 50 3.91 0.02 19.17
N ILE A 51 3.74 0.29 17.88
CA ILE A 51 4.76 0.91 17.03
C ILE A 51 5.14 2.29 17.56
N LEU A 52 4.15 3.15 17.86
CA LEU A 52 4.39 4.48 18.39
C LEU A 52 5.10 4.44 19.75
N ALA A 53 4.67 3.56 20.65
CA ALA A 53 5.30 3.37 21.95
C ALA A 53 6.76 2.91 21.81
N ALA A 54 7.04 1.97 20.91
CA ALA A 54 8.40 1.53 20.61
C ALA A 54 9.26 2.69 20.09
N LYS A 55 8.72 3.53 19.20
CA LYS A 55 9.44 4.69 18.68
C LYS A 55 9.73 5.74 19.75
N ILE A 56 8.80 5.96 20.69
CA ILE A 56 9.01 6.85 21.84
C ILE A 56 10.11 6.29 22.77
N MET A 57 10.12 4.99 23.03
CA MET A 57 11.12 4.36 23.91
C MET A 57 12.56 4.55 23.41
N ILE A 58 12.78 4.49 22.09
CA ILE A 58 14.11 4.67 21.48
C ILE A 58 14.49 6.14 21.20
N SER A 59 13.62 7.10 21.54
CA SER A 59 13.92 8.53 21.37
C SER A 59 14.88 9.06 22.44
N ASP A 60 15.47 10.23 22.19
CA ASP A 60 16.37 10.91 23.15
C ASP A 60 15.63 11.72 24.23
N LEU A 61 14.34 11.44 24.44
CA LEU A 61 13.54 12.09 25.48
C LEU A 61 13.96 11.64 26.89
N SER A 62 13.70 12.48 27.90
CA SER A 62 13.90 12.09 29.31
C SER A 62 12.98 10.92 29.70
N PRO A 63 13.34 10.11 30.71
CA PRO A 63 12.50 9.01 31.17
C PRO A 63 11.07 9.44 31.54
N GLU A 64 10.90 10.59 32.21
CA GLU A 64 9.55 11.07 32.56
C GLU A 64 8.73 11.37 31.30
N ARG A 65 9.34 12.06 30.31
CA ARG A 65 8.66 12.43 29.07
C ARG A 65 8.28 11.20 28.24
N LYS A 66 9.12 10.15 28.22
CA LYS A 66 8.80 8.89 27.55
C LYS A 66 7.54 8.26 28.14
N THR A 67 7.47 8.13 29.46
CA THR A 67 6.30 7.56 30.15
C THR A 67 5.03 8.36 29.86
N THR A 68 5.07 9.69 30.02
CA THR A 68 3.91 10.55 29.74
C THR A 68 3.43 10.43 28.29
N MET A 69 4.35 10.36 27.33
CA MET A 69 3.97 10.23 25.91
C MET A 69 3.41 8.84 25.58
N ILE A 70 3.96 7.78 26.16
CA ILE A 70 3.44 6.42 25.98
C ILE A 70 2.02 6.31 26.54
N ASP A 71 1.78 6.86 27.73
CA ASP A 71 0.46 6.84 28.35
C ASP A 71 -0.55 7.65 27.53
N ALA A 72 -0.17 8.84 27.05
CA ALA A 72 -1.00 9.62 26.14
C ALA A 72 -1.36 8.84 24.85
N VAL A 73 -0.39 8.12 24.27
CA VAL A 73 -0.65 7.29 23.08
C VAL A 73 -1.58 6.11 23.38
N LYS A 74 -1.53 5.53 24.58
CA LYS A 74 -2.43 4.45 25.00
C LYS A 74 -3.86 4.94 25.27
N GLU A 75 -4.02 6.14 25.79
CA GLU A 75 -5.33 6.72 26.13
C GLU A 75 -6.05 7.34 24.92
N LEU A 76 -5.33 7.64 23.83
CA LEU A 76 -5.95 8.22 22.63
C LEU A 76 -7.09 7.34 22.08
N PRO A 77 -8.25 7.91 21.73
CA PRO A 77 -9.28 7.15 21.01
C PRO A 77 -8.82 6.82 19.59
N ALA A 78 -9.49 5.85 18.93
CA ALA A 78 -9.13 5.41 17.59
C ALA A 78 -9.09 6.57 16.56
N GLU A 79 -10.04 7.50 16.64
CA GLU A 79 -10.07 8.67 15.76
C GLU A 79 -8.86 9.61 16.00
N GLY A 80 -8.48 9.79 17.27
CA GLY A 80 -7.30 10.58 17.64
C GLY A 80 -6.01 9.92 17.15
N LEU A 81 -5.93 8.59 17.24
CA LEU A 81 -4.79 7.82 16.73
C LEU A 81 -4.68 7.90 15.20
N LYS A 82 -5.81 7.82 14.49
CA LYS A 82 -5.87 7.99 13.03
C LYS A 82 -5.37 9.38 12.63
N HIS A 83 -5.85 10.43 13.30
CA HIS A 83 -5.41 11.81 13.04
C HIS A 83 -3.92 12.01 13.32
N LEU A 84 -3.42 11.46 14.43
CA LEU A 84 -2.00 11.49 14.77
C LEU A 84 -1.16 10.79 13.69
N THR A 85 -1.61 9.62 13.24
CA THR A 85 -0.92 8.82 12.21
C THR A 85 -0.84 9.59 10.89
N MET A 86 -1.93 10.22 10.46
CA MET A 86 -1.91 11.06 9.25
C MET A 86 -0.91 12.20 9.36
N LYS A 87 -0.89 12.91 10.50
CA LYS A 87 0.09 13.98 10.72
C LYS A 87 1.55 13.48 10.70
N ILE A 88 1.81 12.28 11.22
CA ILE A 88 3.15 11.69 11.17
C ILE A 88 3.54 11.36 9.73
N VAL A 89 2.61 10.83 8.93
CA VAL A 89 2.84 10.55 7.51
C VAL A 89 3.11 11.85 6.75
N ASP A 90 2.29 12.89 6.95
CA ASP A 90 2.47 14.20 6.32
C ASP A 90 3.84 14.80 6.68
N ALA A 91 4.18 14.82 7.98
CA ALA A 91 5.46 15.34 8.44
C ALA A 91 6.65 14.50 7.93
N GLY A 92 6.51 13.19 7.83
CA GLY A 92 7.51 12.32 7.22
C GLY A 92 7.72 12.64 5.75
N TRP A 93 6.63 12.92 5.02
CA TRP A 93 6.66 13.29 3.62
C TRP A 93 7.41 14.62 3.41
N ASP A 94 7.09 15.62 4.22
CA ASP A 94 7.65 16.97 4.10
C ASP A 94 9.14 17.06 4.49
N ASN A 95 9.64 16.13 5.30
CA ASN A 95 10.99 16.19 5.87
C ASN A 95 11.95 15.12 5.31
N MET A 96 11.54 14.34 4.31
CA MET A 96 12.39 13.33 3.70
C MET A 96 12.90 13.82 2.32
N ASP A 97 14.06 14.47 2.32
CA ASP A 97 14.78 14.88 1.10
C ASP A 97 15.01 13.70 0.13
N SER A 98 15.12 12.49 0.68
CA SER A 98 15.35 11.23 -0.04
C SER A 98 14.07 10.44 -0.36
N LEU A 99 12.88 10.96 -0.06
CA LEU A 99 11.66 10.18 -0.26
C LEU A 99 11.39 9.93 -1.75
N MET A 100 11.56 10.96 -2.57
CA MET A 100 11.36 10.84 -4.01
C MET A 100 12.37 9.88 -4.64
N SER A 101 13.62 9.87 -4.17
CA SER A 101 14.62 8.91 -4.65
C SER A 101 14.32 7.48 -4.20
N LEU A 102 13.80 7.29 -2.97
CA LEU A 102 13.34 5.98 -2.48
C LEU A 102 12.15 5.45 -3.28
N ILE A 103 11.15 6.30 -3.55
CA ILE A 103 9.98 5.93 -4.37
C ILE A 103 10.44 5.55 -5.78
N GLN A 104 11.32 6.35 -6.39
CA GLN A 104 11.89 6.04 -7.71
C GLN A 104 12.66 4.71 -7.72
N SER A 105 13.35 4.36 -6.63
CA SER A 105 14.07 3.08 -6.53
C SER A 105 13.17 1.86 -6.26
N ALA A 106 11.97 2.08 -5.72
CA ALA A 106 11.05 1.03 -5.31
C ALA A 106 10.00 0.67 -6.38
N LEU A 107 9.79 1.55 -7.37
CA LEU A 107 8.91 1.27 -8.50
C LEU A 107 9.73 0.64 -9.65
N PRO A 108 9.36 -0.55 -10.16
CA PRO A 108 9.92 -1.05 -11.41
C PRO A 108 9.50 -0.11 -12.55
N TYR A 109 10.45 0.19 -13.45
CA TYR A 109 10.22 0.99 -14.66
C TYR A 109 9.08 0.45 -15.51
#